data_AF-A0A4D7BD85-F1
#
_entry.id   AF-A0A4D7BD85-F1
#
_cell.length_a   1.000
_cell.length_b   1.000
_cell.length_c   1.000
_cell.angle_alpha   90.00
_cell.angle_beta   90.00
_cell.angle_gamma   90.00
#
_symmetry.space_group_name_H-M   'P 1'
#
loop_
_entity.id
_entity.type
_entity.pdbx_description
1 polymer ?
#
loop_
_entity_poly.entity_id
_entity_poly.type
_entity_poly.pdbx_seq_one_letter_code
_entity_poly.pdbx_strand_id
1 'polypeptide(L)'
;MPEFEARLGYIERQVSAIYAVCRIEVDGQPQGTGFLVGPEAVLTNHHVLALVDALAADGVNLQKSVTCRFDYDVRQDGTIQPGETVEALMCLASSPASAWERKEPGATAHPAPAELDYALLRLARPFAQTYTPLGLLRGWITLPEIQPPIRRERVNLVQHPLGQPACINSDGAGVTGFLSGAKNRLIYTPEALPGSSGSPCFNDDWNLIALHNWRSDAERRGIPIGLVRADIVARGQGGVIRPAPTRSAFNVLQDRLMALRQAADHDGAVRNFLRASAHVLDGISAALRRLQIYKELHEFLHNVQTGSLPGLLAAAPLKGSLRRSQITEAADTLALKLDEPTASASALPPDGLHGATAQLAWLNEMRELAARLSAPQADGRREILKIRRLVRQRMQSLNEALRAEADRIDFDQLRQLLADSMDFAAVAGPIGNRDARAEEAIRIKEELQRHVRRHGRWQASENDQMLLEDLVIDEVVQAPVAFTESWEPTLDQVQQLCGDDLNSPILNDLADCGEELDAAVKAGRWDDAPEVFGRFRRRTMRAFSDADRDLLKQARQIAELGQPINALLAFVRG
;
A
#
# COMPACT_ATOMS: atom_id res chain seq x y z
N MET A 1 26.46 14.88 -0.28
CA MET A 1 26.10 14.13 -1.51
C MET A 1 24.61 14.27 -1.69
N PRO A 2 24.09 14.46 -2.91
CA PRO A 2 22.65 14.36 -3.11
C PRO A 2 22.22 12.92 -2.79
N GLU A 3 21.20 12.76 -1.94
CA GLU A 3 20.59 11.47 -1.62
C GLU A 3 20.01 10.86 -2.89
N PHE A 4 20.50 9.68 -3.25
CA PHE A 4 19.87 8.89 -4.30
C PHE A 4 18.62 8.23 -3.72
N GLU A 5 17.45 8.76 -4.06
CA GLU A 5 16.17 8.18 -3.66
C GLU A 5 15.96 6.85 -4.43
N ALA A 6 15.94 5.73 -3.70
CA ALA A 6 15.70 4.42 -4.30
C ALA A 6 14.23 4.30 -4.76
N ARG A 7 13.99 4.45 -6.07
CA ARG A 7 12.64 4.44 -6.68
C ARG A 7 12.32 3.11 -7.39
N LEU A 8 12.58 1.94 -6.79
CA LEU A 8 12.22 0.66 -7.45
C LEU A 8 10.71 0.54 -7.74
N GLY A 9 9.85 1.02 -6.83
CA GLY A 9 8.40 1.07 -7.07
C GLY A 9 7.97 1.99 -8.23
N TYR A 10 8.82 2.95 -8.63
CA TYR A 10 8.59 3.76 -9.83
C TYR A 10 8.69 2.91 -11.10
N ILE A 11 9.68 1.99 -11.18
CA ILE A 11 9.85 1.07 -12.31
C ILE A 11 8.69 0.08 -12.39
N GLU A 12 8.27 -0.48 -11.26
CA GLU A 12 7.15 -1.44 -11.19
C GLU A 12 5.83 -0.85 -11.70
N ARG A 13 5.56 0.42 -11.37
CA ARG A 13 4.39 1.16 -11.89
C ARG A 13 4.44 1.34 -13.40
N GLN A 14 5.62 1.61 -13.97
CA GLN A 14 5.76 1.71 -15.43
C GLN A 14 5.47 0.39 -16.10
N VAL A 15 6.13 -0.67 -15.63
CA VAL A 15 5.99 -2.02 -16.18
C VAL A 15 4.52 -2.44 -16.16
N SER A 16 3.85 -2.25 -15.02
CA SER A 16 2.43 -2.58 -14.86
C SER A 16 1.53 -1.74 -15.80
N ALA A 17 1.81 -0.44 -15.95
CA ALA A 17 1.07 0.43 -16.86
C ALA A 17 1.27 0.03 -18.34
N ILE A 18 2.49 -0.29 -18.76
CA ILE A 18 2.81 -0.67 -20.13
C ILE A 18 2.06 -1.95 -20.53
N TYR A 19 2.10 -2.98 -19.67
CA TYR A 19 1.42 -4.24 -19.96
C TYR A 19 -0.10 -4.19 -19.84
N ALA A 20 -0.66 -3.10 -19.30
CA ALA A 20 -2.09 -2.86 -19.30
C ALA A 20 -2.59 -2.19 -20.58
N VAL A 21 -1.71 -1.63 -21.41
CA VAL A 21 -2.05 -0.93 -22.65
C VAL A 21 -2.20 -1.91 -23.82
N CYS A 22 -3.12 -1.60 -24.72
CA CYS A 22 -3.42 -2.38 -25.93
C CYS A 22 -3.67 -1.48 -27.14
N ARG A 23 -3.50 -2.06 -28.33
CA ARG A 23 -3.95 -1.49 -29.59
C ARG A 23 -5.41 -1.89 -29.82
N ILE A 24 -6.26 -0.93 -30.09
CA ILE A 24 -7.66 -1.18 -30.48
C ILE A 24 -7.71 -1.42 -31.99
N GLU A 25 -8.27 -2.57 -32.37
CA GLU A 25 -8.47 -2.99 -33.75
C GLU A 25 -9.96 -3.14 -34.04
N VAL A 26 -10.40 -2.61 -35.18
CA VAL A 26 -11.76 -2.79 -35.71
C VAL A 26 -11.66 -3.49 -37.06
N ASP A 27 -12.30 -4.65 -37.20
CA ASP A 27 -12.17 -5.55 -38.35
C ASP A 27 -10.70 -5.82 -38.72
N GLY A 28 -9.86 -5.98 -37.70
CA GLY A 28 -8.41 -6.23 -37.81
C GLY A 28 -7.56 -5.01 -38.18
N GLN A 29 -8.15 -3.82 -38.33
CA GLN A 29 -7.43 -2.59 -38.65
C GLN A 29 -7.18 -1.76 -37.39
N PRO A 30 -5.96 -1.24 -37.16
CA PRO A 30 -5.64 -0.44 -35.99
C PRO A 30 -6.37 0.91 -36.03
N GLN A 31 -7.13 1.21 -34.97
CA GLN A 31 -7.92 2.45 -34.85
C GLN A 31 -7.42 3.37 -33.74
N GLY A 32 -6.82 2.81 -32.69
CA GLY A 32 -6.41 3.60 -31.53
C GLY A 32 -5.66 2.80 -30.48
N THR A 33 -5.55 3.40 -29.30
CA THR A 33 -4.99 2.81 -28.09
C THR A 33 -6.09 2.66 -27.04
N GLY A 34 -5.98 1.66 -26.19
CA GLY A 34 -6.81 1.51 -24.99
C GLY A 34 -6.02 0.87 -23.87
N PHE A 35 -6.61 0.76 -22.69
CA PHE A 35 -5.93 0.13 -21.56
C PHE A 35 -6.89 -0.50 -20.56
N LEU A 36 -6.42 -1.53 -19.86
CA LEU A 36 -7.18 -2.21 -18.82
C LEU A 36 -7.45 -1.29 -17.63
N VAL A 37 -8.70 -1.25 -17.20
CA VAL A 37 -9.19 -0.50 -16.02
C VAL A 37 -9.95 -1.39 -15.03
N GLY A 38 -10.00 -2.70 -15.31
CA GLY A 38 -10.58 -3.74 -14.48
C GLY A 38 -10.19 -5.13 -14.99
N PRO A 39 -10.64 -6.22 -14.34
CA PRO A 39 -10.30 -7.59 -14.72
C PRO A 39 -10.57 -7.91 -16.20
N GLU A 40 -11.68 -7.40 -16.73
CA GLU A 40 -12.17 -7.62 -18.10
C GLU A 40 -12.66 -6.31 -18.75
N ALA A 41 -12.16 -5.15 -18.30
CA ALA A 41 -12.64 -3.85 -18.76
C ALA A 41 -11.50 -3.04 -19.39
N VAL A 42 -11.72 -2.51 -20.60
CA VAL A 42 -10.77 -1.67 -21.33
C VAL A 42 -11.37 -0.28 -21.56
N LEU A 43 -10.60 0.77 -21.29
CA LEU A 43 -10.96 2.15 -21.59
C LEU A 43 -10.25 2.62 -22.86
N THR A 44 -10.98 3.29 -23.75
CA THR A 44 -10.46 3.97 -24.94
C THR A 44 -11.31 5.23 -25.22
N ASN A 45 -11.07 5.94 -26.34
CA ASN A 45 -11.95 7.04 -26.73
C ASN A 45 -13.22 6.54 -27.44
N HIS A 46 -14.30 7.31 -27.31
CA HIS A 46 -15.53 7.04 -28.05
C HIS A 46 -15.31 7.18 -29.56
N HIS A 47 -14.57 8.21 -30.01
CA HIS A 47 -14.35 8.43 -31.44
C HIS A 47 -13.54 7.31 -32.13
N VAL A 48 -12.73 6.54 -31.39
CA VAL A 48 -11.99 5.38 -31.94
C VAL A 48 -12.95 4.34 -32.52
N LEU A 49 -14.16 4.23 -31.95
CA LEU A 49 -15.19 3.29 -32.40
C LEU A 49 -16.22 3.98 -33.30
N ALA A 50 -16.64 5.19 -32.94
CA ALA A 50 -17.71 5.89 -33.65
C ALA A 50 -17.31 6.35 -35.05
N LEU A 51 -16.05 6.77 -35.28
CA LEU A 51 -15.60 7.22 -36.60
C LEU A 51 -15.56 6.10 -37.65
N VAL A 52 -15.58 4.84 -37.20
CA VAL A 52 -15.58 3.65 -38.05
C VAL A 52 -16.85 2.83 -37.87
N ASP A 53 -17.93 3.41 -37.34
CA ASP A 53 -19.24 2.76 -37.16
C ASP A 53 -19.16 1.40 -36.45
N ALA A 54 -18.24 1.25 -35.50
CA ALA A 54 -18.11 0.02 -34.72
C ALA A 54 -19.15 -0.09 -33.60
N LEU A 55 -19.66 1.05 -33.11
CA LEU A 55 -20.64 1.14 -32.04
C LEU A 55 -22.04 1.39 -32.63
N ALA A 56 -23.02 0.59 -32.21
CA ALA A 56 -24.41 0.75 -32.59
C ALA A 56 -25.01 2.05 -32.04
N ALA A 57 -26.16 2.46 -32.61
CA ALA A 57 -26.91 3.63 -32.17
C ALA A 57 -27.40 3.57 -30.71
N ASP A 58 -27.52 2.37 -30.14
CA ASP A 58 -27.84 2.17 -28.71
C ASP A 58 -26.67 2.48 -27.76
N GLY A 59 -25.47 2.70 -28.29
CA GLY A 59 -24.27 3.02 -27.52
C GLY A 59 -23.71 1.86 -26.71
N VAL A 60 -24.23 0.65 -26.90
CA VAL A 60 -23.89 -0.56 -26.12
C VAL A 60 -23.39 -1.68 -27.04
N ASN A 61 -24.12 -1.98 -28.11
CA ASN A 61 -23.81 -3.11 -28.98
C ASN A 61 -22.71 -2.75 -29.98
N LEU A 62 -21.80 -3.70 -30.23
CA LEU A 62 -20.78 -3.57 -31.26
C LEU A 62 -21.30 -4.17 -32.57
N GLN A 63 -21.22 -3.40 -33.65
CA GLN A 63 -21.67 -3.83 -34.99
C GLN A 63 -20.53 -4.34 -35.88
N LYS A 64 -19.28 -4.14 -35.44
CA LYS A 64 -18.06 -4.62 -36.07
C LYS A 64 -17.23 -5.41 -35.08
N SER A 65 -16.31 -6.23 -35.57
CA SER A 65 -15.41 -6.97 -34.68
C SER A 65 -14.42 -5.99 -34.05
N VAL A 66 -14.46 -5.86 -32.73
CA VAL A 66 -13.52 -5.03 -31.97
C VAL A 66 -12.61 -5.93 -31.16
N THR A 67 -11.30 -5.80 -31.36
CA THR A 67 -10.30 -6.56 -30.61
C THR A 67 -9.27 -5.63 -29.95
N CYS A 68 -8.81 -6.04 -28.77
CA CYS A 68 -7.76 -5.38 -28.02
C CYS A 68 -6.50 -6.25 -28.13
N ARG A 69 -5.46 -5.74 -28.80
CA ARG A 69 -4.17 -6.42 -28.92
C ARG A 69 -3.20 -5.93 -27.86
N PHE A 70 -2.84 -6.82 -26.94
CA PHE A 70 -1.86 -6.60 -25.89
C PHE A 70 -0.49 -7.14 -26.30
N ASP A 71 0.57 -6.70 -25.62
CA ASP A 71 1.94 -7.22 -25.79
C ASP A 71 2.48 -7.13 -27.23
N TYR A 72 1.97 -6.16 -27.99
CA TYR A 72 2.46 -5.81 -29.32
C TYR A 72 3.57 -4.77 -29.19
N ASP A 73 4.81 -5.22 -29.03
CA ASP A 73 6.00 -4.42 -28.78
C ASP A 73 7.20 -4.82 -29.66
N VAL A 74 8.29 -4.06 -29.59
CA VAL A 74 9.58 -4.40 -30.19
C VAL A 74 10.48 -4.96 -29.09
N ARG A 75 10.98 -6.18 -29.28
CA ARG A 75 11.90 -6.83 -28.36
C ARG A 75 13.30 -6.20 -28.43
N GLN A 76 14.14 -6.51 -27.45
CA GLN A 76 15.52 -6.00 -27.39
C GLN A 76 16.36 -6.40 -28.62
N ASP A 77 16.06 -7.54 -29.25
CA ASP A 77 16.71 -8.01 -30.47
C ASP A 77 16.16 -7.36 -31.75
N GLY A 78 15.23 -6.41 -31.62
CA GLY A 78 14.57 -5.70 -32.72
C GLY A 78 13.42 -6.47 -33.35
N THR A 79 13.11 -7.69 -32.90
CA THR A 79 11.97 -8.45 -33.43
C THR A 79 10.65 -7.91 -32.90
N ILE A 80 9.61 -7.93 -33.75
CA ILE A 80 8.26 -7.53 -33.34
C ILE A 80 7.60 -8.71 -32.63
N GLN A 81 7.14 -8.48 -31.41
CA GLN A 81 6.24 -9.41 -30.76
C GLN A 81 4.81 -9.18 -31.29
N PRO A 82 4.13 -10.21 -31.83
CA PRO A 82 2.83 -10.03 -32.48
C PRO A 82 1.68 -9.72 -31.50
N GLY A 83 1.90 -9.92 -30.20
CA GLY A 83 0.92 -9.71 -29.15
C GLY A 83 -0.20 -10.74 -29.10
N GLU A 84 -1.06 -10.60 -28.09
CA GLU A 84 -2.25 -11.42 -27.89
C GLU A 84 -3.52 -10.57 -28.05
N THR A 85 -4.48 -11.06 -28.82
CA THR A 85 -5.76 -10.38 -29.08
C THR A 85 -6.86 -10.90 -28.17
N VAL A 86 -7.67 -9.99 -27.65
CA VAL A 86 -8.89 -10.30 -26.89
C VAL A 86 -10.06 -9.55 -27.48
N GLU A 87 -11.15 -10.25 -27.78
CA GLU A 87 -12.37 -9.63 -28.32
C GLU A 87 -13.07 -8.76 -27.26
N ALA A 88 -13.61 -7.62 -27.69
CA ALA A 88 -14.56 -6.83 -26.93
C ALA A 88 -15.99 -7.23 -27.31
N LEU A 89 -16.82 -7.50 -26.31
CA LEU A 89 -18.19 -7.98 -26.48
C LEU A 89 -19.22 -6.84 -26.62
N MET A 90 -19.00 -5.75 -25.88
CA MET A 90 -19.94 -4.63 -25.80
C MET A 90 -19.28 -3.38 -25.20
N CYS A 91 -19.92 -2.23 -25.38
CA CYS A 91 -19.63 -1.01 -24.65
C CYS A 91 -20.53 -0.91 -23.42
N LEU A 92 -19.93 -0.85 -22.23
CA LEU A 92 -20.63 -0.77 -20.95
C LEU A 92 -21.06 0.65 -20.59
N ALA A 93 -20.27 1.62 -21.01
CA ALA A 93 -20.51 3.04 -20.82
C ALA A 93 -19.70 3.84 -21.83
N SER A 94 -20.28 4.92 -22.34
CA SER A 94 -19.56 5.84 -23.21
C SER A 94 -20.05 7.27 -23.01
N SER A 95 -19.21 8.21 -23.40
CA SER A 95 -19.52 9.62 -23.53
C SER A 95 -18.98 10.12 -24.85
N PRO A 96 -19.78 10.86 -25.64
CA PRO A 96 -19.39 11.23 -27.00
C PRO A 96 -18.22 12.21 -27.01
N ALA A 97 -17.48 12.20 -28.12
CA ALA A 97 -16.60 13.31 -28.49
C ALA A 97 -17.41 14.60 -28.69
N SER A 98 -16.78 15.76 -28.57
CA SER A 98 -17.46 16.99 -28.99
C SER A 98 -17.64 17.04 -30.50
N ALA A 99 -18.68 17.75 -30.95
CA ALA A 99 -18.90 18.02 -32.37
C ALA A 99 -17.67 18.67 -33.04
N TRP A 100 -16.95 19.52 -32.30
CA TRP A 100 -15.73 20.16 -32.79
C TRP A 100 -14.55 19.18 -32.92
N GLU A 101 -14.38 18.27 -31.96
CA GLU A 101 -13.36 17.21 -32.05
C GLU A 101 -13.64 16.26 -33.24
N ARG A 102 -14.92 16.06 -33.59
CA ARG A 102 -15.35 15.35 -34.81
C ARG A 102 -15.27 16.16 -36.10
N LYS A 103 -14.83 17.42 -36.03
CA LYS A 103 -14.73 18.36 -37.17
C LYS A 103 -16.08 18.66 -37.84
N GLU A 104 -17.16 18.70 -37.06
CA GLU A 104 -18.47 19.10 -37.56
C GLU A 104 -18.51 20.60 -37.89
N PRO A 105 -19.08 21.01 -39.05
CA PRO A 105 -19.18 22.41 -39.43
C PRO A 105 -19.97 23.24 -38.40
N GLY A 106 -19.41 24.38 -37.98
CA GLY A 106 -20.08 25.31 -37.06
C GLY A 106 -20.03 24.91 -35.58
N ALA A 107 -19.35 23.82 -35.23
CA ALA A 107 -19.22 23.38 -33.85
C ALA A 107 -18.36 24.32 -32.97
N THR A 108 -18.70 24.42 -31.69
CA THR A 108 -17.99 25.25 -30.71
C THR A 108 -16.67 24.60 -30.28
N ALA A 109 -15.59 25.38 -30.21
CA ALA A 109 -14.25 24.88 -29.89
C ALA A 109 -14.09 24.29 -28.47
N HIS A 110 -15.05 24.50 -27.57
CA HIS A 110 -15.01 24.01 -26.20
C HIS A 110 -16.02 22.86 -26.02
N PRO A 111 -15.57 21.67 -25.59
CA PRO A 111 -16.45 20.55 -25.26
C PRO A 111 -17.37 20.87 -24.09
N ALA A 112 -18.61 20.41 -24.16
CA ALA A 112 -19.55 20.45 -23.04
C ALA A 112 -19.13 19.47 -21.92
N PRO A 113 -19.62 19.63 -20.68
CA PRO A 113 -19.28 18.75 -19.56
C PRO A 113 -19.59 17.27 -19.82
N ALA A 114 -20.62 16.96 -20.61
CA ALA A 114 -21.03 15.61 -20.95
C ALA A 114 -20.31 15.01 -22.17
N GLU A 115 -19.39 15.76 -22.80
CA GLU A 115 -18.59 15.33 -23.96
C GLU A 115 -17.18 14.96 -23.49
N LEU A 116 -17.04 13.78 -22.90
CA LEU A 116 -15.80 13.25 -22.33
C LEU A 116 -15.06 12.28 -23.26
N ASP A 117 -15.60 11.99 -24.45
CA ASP A 117 -14.94 11.18 -25.49
C ASP A 117 -14.31 9.88 -24.99
N TYR A 118 -15.08 9.05 -24.27
CA TYR A 118 -14.59 7.76 -23.78
C TYR A 118 -15.56 6.63 -24.12
N ALA A 119 -15.02 5.42 -24.26
CA ALA A 119 -15.78 4.18 -24.33
C ALA A 119 -15.14 3.14 -23.41
N LEU A 120 -15.96 2.54 -22.54
CA LEU A 120 -15.60 1.45 -21.65
C LEU A 120 -16.08 0.14 -22.26
N LEU A 121 -15.15 -0.72 -22.63
CA LEU A 121 -15.41 -1.98 -23.32
C LEU A 121 -15.32 -3.16 -22.36
N ARG A 122 -16.22 -4.13 -22.51
CA ARG A 122 -16.13 -5.42 -21.84
C ARG A 122 -15.41 -6.42 -22.72
N LEU A 123 -14.35 -7.03 -22.21
CA LEU A 123 -13.62 -8.11 -22.88
C LEU A 123 -14.37 -9.44 -22.77
N ALA A 124 -14.10 -10.35 -23.71
CA ALA A 124 -14.67 -11.70 -23.71
C ALA A 124 -14.20 -12.60 -22.55
N ARG A 125 -13.13 -12.21 -21.86
CA ARG A 125 -12.56 -12.93 -20.71
C ARG A 125 -11.74 -11.99 -19.80
N PRO A 126 -11.49 -12.36 -18.53
CA PRO A 126 -10.67 -11.58 -17.62
C PRO A 126 -9.18 -11.60 -18.01
N PHE A 127 -8.77 -10.69 -18.89
CA PHE A 127 -7.40 -10.63 -19.39
C PHE A 127 -6.41 -9.98 -18.43
N ALA A 128 -6.88 -9.13 -17.51
CA ALA A 128 -5.99 -8.50 -16.53
C ALA A 128 -5.43 -9.51 -15.50
N GLN A 129 -6.02 -10.71 -15.43
CA GLN A 129 -5.61 -11.80 -14.54
C GLN A 129 -4.71 -12.84 -15.24
N THR A 130 -4.22 -12.54 -16.45
CA THR A 130 -3.23 -13.37 -17.15
C THR A 130 -1.81 -12.91 -16.85
N TYR A 131 -0.82 -13.72 -17.23
CA TYR A 131 0.59 -13.36 -17.14
C TYR A 131 1.05 -12.62 -18.40
N THR A 132 1.90 -11.63 -18.19
CA THR A 132 2.64 -10.92 -19.24
C THR A 132 3.72 -11.81 -19.84
N PRO A 133 4.30 -11.45 -21.00
CA PRO A 133 5.47 -12.12 -21.56
C PRO A 133 6.68 -12.19 -20.60
N LEU A 134 6.75 -11.28 -19.62
CA LEU A 134 7.78 -11.29 -18.58
C LEU A 134 7.45 -12.23 -17.40
N GLY A 135 6.35 -12.99 -17.47
CA GLY A 135 5.92 -13.88 -16.38
C GLY A 135 5.36 -13.14 -15.16
N LEU A 136 5.13 -11.83 -15.26
CA LEU A 136 4.46 -11.04 -14.23
C LEU A 136 2.96 -11.13 -14.46
N LEU A 137 2.15 -11.26 -13.40
CA LEU A 137 0.70 -11.16 -13.52
C LEU A 137 0.40 -9.77 -14.14
N ARG A 138 -0.60 -9.59 -15.00
CA ARG A 138 -0.75 -8.35 -15.80
C ARG A 138 -1.28 -7.17 -15.01
N GLY A 139 -2.41 -7.36 -14.35
CA GLY A 139 -3.10 -6.29 -13.62
C GLY A 139 -3.77 -5.29 -14.56
N TRP A 140 -4.22 -4.18 -14.00
CA TRP A 140 -4.89 -3.10 -14.71
C TRP A 140 -4.54 -1.75 -14.07
N ILE A 141 -4.81 -0.66 -14.78
CA ILE A 141 -4.57 0.69 -14.27
C ILE A 141 -5.78 1.14 -13.45
N THR A 142 -5.56 1.48 -12.18
CA THR A 142 -6.59 2.02 -11.30
C THR A 142 -7.05 3.39 -11.81
N LEU A 143 -8.35 3.53 -12.08
CA LEU A 143 -8.97 4.85 -12.24
C LEU A 143 -9.10 5.50 -10.86
N PRO A 144 -8.37 6.59 -10.57
CA PRO A 144 -8.32 7.16 -9.23
C PRO A 144 -9.67 7.79 -8.86
N GLU A 145 -10.11 7.59 -7.61
CA GLU A 145 -11.38 8.15 -7.10
C GLU A 145 -11.39 9.67 -7.08
N ILE A 146 -10.22 10.25 -6.80
CA ILE A 146 -9.97 11.68 -6.81
C ILE A 146 -8.96 11.95 -7.92
N GLN A 147 -9.24 12.94 -8.77
CA GLN A 147 -8.31 13.39 -9.78
C GLN A 147 -6.95 13.72 -9.14
N PRO A 148 -5.85 13.05 -9.53
CA PRO A 148 -4.54 13.40 -9.02
C PRO A 148 -4.21 14.86 -9.34
N PRO A 149 -3.48 15.57 -8.44
CA PRO A 149 -3.13 16.96 -8.66
C PRO A 149 -2.45 17.15 -10.01
N ILE A 150 -3.01 18.03 -10.84
CA ILE A 150 -2.42 18.39 -12.13
C ILE A 150 -1.40 19.52 -11.88
N ARG A 151 -0.11 19.21 -12.08
CA ARG A 151 0.97 20.20 -12.01
C ARG A 151 1.50 20.50 -13.41
N ARG A 152 2.37 21.50 -13.55
CA ARG A 152 3.18 21.73 -14.76
C ARG A 152 4.35 20.73 -14.81
N GLU A 153 4.00 19.45 -14.82
CA GLU A 153 4.92 18.32 -14.76
C GLU A 153 4.92 17.55 -16.09
N ARG A 154 5.88 16.63 -16.24
CA ARG A 154 6.00 15.81 -17.44
C ARG A 154 4.76 14.92 -17.61
N VAL A 155 4.41 14.65 -18.85
CA VAL A 155 3.38 13.66 -19.19
C VAL A 155 4.06 12.47 -19.86
N ASN A 156 3.89 11.28 -19.29
CA ASN A 156 4.33 10.02 -19.87
C ASN A 156 3.15 9.39 -20.61
N LEU A 157 3.28 9.26 -21.93
CA LEU A 157 2.23 8.78 -22.81
C LEU A 157 2.56 7.38 -23.31
N VAL A 158 1.75 6.38 -22.95
CA VAL A 158 1.92 4.99 -23.42
C VAL A 158 0.96 4.75 -24.59
N GLN A 159 1.49 4.44 -25.77
CA GLN A 159 0.74 4.59 -27.02
C GLN A 159 1.14 3.59 -28.11
N HIS A 160 0.20 3.36 -29.04
CA HIS A 160 0.44 2.69 -30.32
C HIS A 160 0.40 3.71 -31.48
N PRO A 161 1.47 4.51 -31.67
CA PRO A 161 1.50 5.55 -32.69
C PRO A 161 1.51 4.90 -34.08
N LEU A 162 0.73 5.43 -35.01
CA LEU A 162 0.49 4.92 -36.36
C LEU A 162 0.03 3.45 -36.38
N GLY A 163 -0.54 2.96 -35.28
CA GLY A 163 -0.82 1.54 -35.09
C GLY A 163 0.43 0.67 -34.97
N GLN A 164 1.62 1.24 -34.76
CA GLN A 164 2.87 0.51 -34.59
C GLN A 164 2.99 -0.10 -33.18
N PRO A 165 4.03 -0.92 -32.92
CA PRO A 165 4.28 -1.47 -31.60
C PRO A 165 4.29 -0.40 -30.49
N ALA A 166 3.92 -0.81 -29.27
CA ALA A 166 3.79 0.08 -28.14
C ALA A 166 5.09 0.86 -27.89
N CYS A 167 4.95 2.15 -27.54
CA CYS A 167 6.06 2.98 -27.10
C CYS A 167 5.62 3.91 -25.98
N ILE A 168 6.62 4.47 -25.28
CA ILE A 168 6.43 5.52 -24.28
C ILE A 168 6.99 6.80 -24.88
N ASN A 169 6.20 7.86 -24.89
CA ASN A 169 6.70 9.19 -25.20
C ASN A 169 6.54 10.11 -23.98
N SER A 170 7.66 10.69 -23.58
CA SER A 170 7.75 11.62 -22.46
C SER A 170 8.38 12.96 -22.86
N ASP A 171 8.69 13.13 -24.15
CA ASP A 171 9.44 14.28 -24.66
C ASP A 171 8.57 15.53 -24.78
N GLY A 172 8.93 16.59 -24.07
CA GLY A 172 8.25 17.88 -24.14
C GLY A 172 8.23 18.63 -22.80
N ALA A 173 7.60 19.80 -22.79
CA ALA A 173 7.41 20.64 -21.60
C ALA A 173 6.36 20.11 -20.62
N GLY A 174 5.64 19.03 -20.96
CA GLY A 174 4.62 18.43 -20.11
C GLY A 174 3.30 19.20 -20.16
N VAL A 175 2.61 19.32 -19.03
CA VAL A 175 1.33 20.03 -18.91
C VAL A 175 1.52 21.55 -19.02
N THR A 176 0.79 22.18 -19.95
CA THR A 176 0.85 23.63 -20.18
C THR A 176 -0.35 24.37 -19.59
N GLY A 177 -1.49 23.70 -19.43
CA GLY A 177 -2.70 24.28 -18.84
C GLY A 177 -3.98 23.49 -19.17
N PHE A 178 -5.12 24.18 -19.11
CA PHE A 178 -6.42 23.65 -19.53
C PHE A 178 -6.98 24.48 -20.69
N LEU A 179 -7.77 23.85 -21.56
CA LEU A 179 -8.40 24.51 -22.70
C LEU A 179 -9.38 25.63 -22.28
N SER A 180 -10.01 25.47 -21.12
CA SER A 180 -10.98 26.43 -20.60
C SER A 180 -11.08 26.36 -19.07
N GLY A 181 -11.78 27.32 -18.48
CA GLY A 181 -12.08 27.35 -17.04
C GLY A 181 -12.91 26.16 -16.55
N ALA A 182 -13.57 25.42 -17.45
CA ALA A 182 -14.28 24.18 -17.10
C ALA A 182 -13.34 23.02 -16.74
N LYS A 183 -12.03 23.15 -17.06
CA LYS A 183 -10.99 22.17 -16.75
C LYS A 183 -11.31 20.74 -17.20
N ASN A 184 -12.07 20.57 -18.29
CA ASN A 184 -12.45 19.28 -18.87
C ASN A 184 -11.51 18.78 -19.99
N ARG A 185 -10.52 19.61 -20.38
CA ARG A 185 -9.47 19.27 -21.33
C ARG A 185 -8.13 19.81 -20.83
N LEU A 186 -7.22 18.91 -20.50
CA LEU A 186 -5.83 19.17 -20.20
C LEU A 186 -5.05 19.41 -21.50
N ILE A 187 -4.15 20.38 -21.52
CA ILE A 187 -3.23 20.64 -22.64
C ILE A 187 -1.81 20.26 -22.22
N TYR A 188 -1.12 19.52 -23.08
CA TYR A 188 0.27 19.13 -22.89
C TYR A 188 1.00 19.01 -24.23
N THR A 189 2.33 18.89 -24.15
CA THR A 189 3.21 18.90 -25.34
C THR A 189 3.73 17.54 -25.81
N PRO A 190 3.82 16.44 -25.00
CA PRO A 190 4.36 15.18 -25.51
C PRO A 190 3.71 14.70 -26.79
N GLU A 191 4.55 14.26 -27.73
CA GLU A 191 4.10 13.94 -29.07
C GLU A 191 3.21 12.70 -29.11
N ALA A 192 2.03 12.90 -29.66
CA ALA A 192 1.08 11.87 -30.04
C ALA A 192 0.90 11.90 -31.56
N LEU A 193 0.81 10.72 -32.17
CA LEU A 193 0.62 10.52 -33.61
C LEU A 193 -0.77 9.89 -33.87
N PRO A 194 -1.24 9.76 -35.13
CA PRO A 194 -2.44 8.97 -35.41
C PRO A 194 -2.38 7.61 -34.71
N GLY A 195 -3.45 7.09 -34.12
CA GLY A 195 -3.42 5.83 -33.35
C GLY A 195 -3.14 5.97 -31.84
N SER A 196 -2.65 7.12 -31.38
CA SER A 196 -2.49 7.41 -29.94
C SER A 196 -3.81 7.74 -29.21
N SER A 197 -4.91 7.94 -29.93
CA SER A 197 -6.23 8.21 -29.34
C SER A 197 -6.59 7.10 -28.36
N GLY A 198 -6.89 7.47 -27.11
CA GLY A 198 -7.24 6.57 -26.02
C GLY A 198 -6.06 6.16 -25.14
N SER A 199 -4.86 6.69 -25.40
CA SER A 199 -3.68 6.43 -24.56
C SER A 199 -3.85 6.96 -23.12
N PRO A 200 -3.40 6.21 -22.11
CA PRO A 200 -3.28 6.73 -20.76
C PRO A 200 -2.13 7.75 -20.68
N CYS A 201 -2.38 8.85 -19.97
CA CYS A 201 -1.42 9.91 -19.69
C CYS A 201 -1.04 9.85 -18.21
N PHE A 202 0.25 9.67 -17.90
CA PHE A 202 0.74 9.61 -16.53
C PHE A 202 1.59 10.83 -16.17
N ASN A 203 1.64 11.18 -14.88
CA ASN A 203 2.61 12.16 -14.39
C ASN A 203 3.97 11.53 -14.04
N ASP A 204 4.89 12.31 -13.45
CA ASP A 204 6.23 11.84 -13.04
C ASP A 204 6.22 10.78 -11.93
N ASP A 205 5.10 10.58 -11.23
CA ASP A 205 4.95 9.50 -10.25
C ASP A 205 4.32 8.24 -10.83
N TRP A 206 4.01 8.24 -12.13
CA TRP A 206 3.19 7.25 -12.82
C TRP A 206 1.74 7.16 -12.33
N ASN A 207 1.20 8.26 -11.80
CA ASN A 207 -0.23 8.37 -11.54
C ASN A 207 -0.97 8.70 -12.85
N LEU A 208 -2.07 7.98 -13.12
CA LEU A 208 -2.92 8.26 -14.28
C LEU A 208 -3.60 9.61 -14.08
N ILE A 209 -3.32 10.57 -14.96
CA ILE A 209 -3.85 11.94 -14.87
C ILE A 209 -4.91 12.25 -15.93
N ALA A 210 -4.81 11.65 -17.12
CA ALA A 210 -5.72 11.93 -18.23
C ALA A 210 -5.84 10.77 -19.23
N LEU A 211 -6.88 10.81 -20.05
CA LEU A 211 -7.08 10.01 -21.26
C LEU A 211 -6.76 10.87 -22.48
N HIS A 212 -5.75 10.51 -23.30
CA HIS A 212 -5.45 11.25 -24.53
C HIS A 212 -6.61 11.16 -25.51
N ASN A 213 -6.99 12.28 -26.13
CA ASN A 213 -8.14 12.29 -27.02
C ASN A 213 -7.96 13.10 -28.30
N TRP A 214 -7.07 14.08 -28.33
CA TRP A 214 -6.92 14.94 -29.50
C TRP A 214 -5.51 15.52 -29.63
N ARG A 215 -5.13 15.88 -30.86
CA ARG A 215 -3.87 16.56 -31.16
C ARG A 215 -3.99 17.57 -32.30
N SER A 216 -3.03 18.48 -32.31
CA SER A 216 -2.61 19.34 -33.42
C SER A 216 -1.07 19.33 -33.50
N ASP A 217 -0.52 20.09 -34.46
CA ASP A 217 0.93 20.25 -34.58
C ASP A 217 1.56 20.88 -33.33
N ALA A 218 0.86 21.82 -32.69
CA ALA A 218 1.36 22.57 -31.53
C ALA A 218 0.96 21.98 -30.17
N GLU A 219 -0.20 21.31 -30.07
CA GLU A 219 -0.80 20.94 -28.79
C GLU A 219 -1.44 19.56 -28.81
N ARG A 220 -1.37 18.85 -27.68
CA ARG A 220 -2.14 17.64 -27.41
C ARG A 220 -3.13 17.89 -26.28
N ARG A 221 -4.23 17.15 -26.30
CA ARG A 221 -5.29 17.23 -25.29
C ARG A 221 -5.57 15.87 -24.67
N GLY A 222 -5.95 15.90 -23.40
CA GLY A 222 -6.52 14.75 -22.72
C GLY A 222 -7.65 15.14 -21.78
N ILE A 223 -8.56 14.21 -21.52
CA ILE A 223 -9.64 14.37 -20.55
C ILE A 223 -9.10 13.99 -19.17
N PRO A 224 -9.24 14.84 -18.13
CA PRO A 224 -8.88 14.48 -16.76
C PRO A 224 -9.59 13.19 -16.34
N ILE A 225 -8.81 12.23 -15.85
CA ILE A 225 -9.31 10.86 -15.64
C ILE A 225 -10.39 10.77 -14.56
N GLY A 226 -10.37 11.67 -13.57
CA GLY A 226 -11.38 11.72 -12.51
C GLY A 226 -12.78 12.02 -13.07
N LEU A 227 -12.88 12.82 -14.14
CA LEU A 227 -14.17 13.09 -14.81
C LEU A 227 -14.70 11.84 -15.51
N VAL A 228 -13.82 11.10 -16.18
CA VAL A 228 -14.19 9.83 -16.84
C VAL A 228 -14.66 8.81 -15.81
N ARG A 229 -13.94 8.65 -14.69
CA ARG A 229 -14.36 7.77 -13.59
C ARG A 229 -15.73 8.18 -13.05
N ALA A 230 -15.93 9.46 -12.77
CA ALA A 230 -17.19 9.95 -12.20
C ALA A 230 -18.39 9.62 -13.11
N ASP A 231 -18.25 9.81 -14.42
CA ASP A 231 -19.31 9.46 -15.39
C ASP A 231 -19.55 7.95 -15.47
N ILE A 232 -18.49 7.13 -15.48
CA ILE A 232 -18.61 5.64 -15.44
C ILE A 232 -19.37 5.18 -14.20
N VAL A 233 -19.06 5.75 -13.03
CA VAL A 233 -19.74 5.42 -11.77
C VAL A 233 -21.20 5.89 -11.79
N ALA A 234 -21.47 7.11 -12.28
CA ALA A 234 -22.83 7.64 -12.40
C ALA A 234 -23.72 6.80 -13.32
N ARG A 235 -23.13 6.13 -14.32
CA ARG A 235 -23.80 5.18 -15.22
C ARG A 235 -23.94 3.76 -14.64
N GLY A 236 -23.61 3.55 -13.36
CA GLY A 236 -23.76 2.26 -12.68
C GLY A 236 -22.64 1.25 -12.97
N GLN A 237 -21.56 1.66 -13.64
CA GLN A 237 -20.46 0.77 -14.03
C GLN A 237 -19.27 0.80 -13.05
N GLY A 238 -19.43 1.38 -11.87
CA GLY A 238 -18.37 1.41 -10.84
C GLY A 238 -17.86 0.02 -10.44
N GLY A 239 -18.72 -1.00 -10.52
CA GLY A 239 -18.38 -2.38 -10.17
C GLY A 239 -17.38 -3.06 -11.11
N VAL A 240 -17.19 -2.56 -12.34
CA VAL A 240 -16.25 -3.11 -13.33
C VAL A 240 -14.88 -2.41 -13.32
N ILE A 241 -14.79 -1.19 -12.78
CA ILE A 241 -13.55 -0.40 -12.66
C ILE A 241 -12.98 -0.40 -11.23
N ARG A 242 -13.03 -1.56 -10.58
CA ARG A 242 -12.51 -1.74 -9.21
C ARG A 242 -11.03 -1.38 -9.19
N PRO A 243 -10.51 -0.75 -8.12
CA PRO A 243 -9.08 -0.49 -7.99
C PRO A 243 -8.26 -1.77 -8.21
N ALA A 244 -7.16 -1.66 -8.95
CA ALA A 244 -6.23 -2.76 -9.09
C ALA A 244 -5.69 -3.12 -7.70
N PRO A 245 -5.60 -4.41 -7.35
CA PRO A 245 -4.91 -4.81 -6.15
C PRO A 245 -3.45 -4.34 -6.28
N THR A 246 -2.96 -3.56 -5.32
CA THR A 246 -1.56 -3.13 -5.28
C THR A 246 -0.68 -4.38 -5.30
N ARG A 247 0.04 -4.64 -6.39
CA ARG A 247 0.93 -5.79 -6.52
C ARG A 247 2.23 -5.47 -5.79
N SER A 248 2.24 -5.68 -4.48
CA SER A 248 3.48 -5.62 -3.71
C SER A 248 4.45 -6.74 -4.13
N ALA A 249 5.74 -6.59 -3.81
CA ALA A 249 6.73 -7.68 -3.90
C ALA A 249 6.20 -8.98 -3.27
N PHE A 250 5.35 -8.83 -2.26
CA PHE A 250 4.56 -9.88 -1.64
C PHE A 250 3.70 -10.71 -2.62
N ASN A 251 2.87 -10.06 -3.43
CA ASN A 251 1.99 -10.73 -4.39
C ASN A 251 2.80 -11.49 -5.43
N VAL A 252 3.90 -10.88 -5.88
CA VAL A 252 4.81 -11.49 -6.86
C VAL A 252 5.49 -12.73 -6.26
N LEU A 253 5.92 -12.67 -5.00
CA LEU A 253 6.47 -13.82 -4.29
C LEU A 253 5.42 -14.94 -4.11
N GLN A 254 4.21 -14.59 -3.72
CA GLN A 254 3.10 -15.53 -3.56
C GLN A 254 2.77 -16.26 -4.87
N ASP A 255 2.64 -15.52 -5.98
CA ASP A 255 2.36 -16.07 -7.31
C ASP A 255 3.44 -17.08 -7.71
N ARG A 256 4.71 -16.80 -7.40
CA ARG A 256 5.83 -17.71 -7.69
C ARG A 256 5.78 -19.00 -6.88
N LEU A 257 5.52 -18.90 -5.58
CA LEU A 257 5.37 -20.08 -4.72
C LEU A 257 4.21 -20.96 -5.20
N MET A 258 3.13 -20.34 -5.69
CA MET A 258 2.02 -21.07 -6.31
C MET A 258 2.39 -21.69 -7.66
N ALA A 259 3.14 -20.99 -8.52
CA ALA A 259 3.62 -21.53 -9.80
C ALA A 259 4.56 -22.73 -9.59
N LEU A 260 5.48 -22.64 -8.62
CA LEU A 260 6.33 -23.74 -8.15
C LEU A 260 5.49 -24.96 -7.73
N ARG A 261 4.43 -24.73 -6.95
CA ARG A 261 3.52 -25.79 -6.52
C ARG A 261 2.85 -26.48 -7.71
N GLN A 262 2.34 -25.70 -8.67
CA GLN A 262 1.66 -26.20 -9.86
C GLN A 262 2.61 -26.96 -10.79
N ALA A 263 3.84 -26.49 -10.95
CA ALA A 263 4.87 -27.18 -11.72
C ALA A 263 5.18 -28.55 -11.10
N ALA A 264 5.26 -28.63 -9.77
CA ALA A 264 5.55 -29.87 -9.06
C ALA A 264 4.47 -30.97 -9.19
N ASP A 265 3.23 -30.59 -9.54
CA ASP A 265 2.16 -31.57 -9.84
C ASP A 265 2.49 -32.38 -11.11
N HIS A 266 3.20 -31.78 -12.07
CA HIS A 266 3.41 -32.33 -13.41
C HIS A 266 4.89 -32.62 -13.74
N ASP A 267 5.82 -32.11 -12.93
CA ASP A 267 7.27 -32.29 -13.10
C ASP A 267 7.91 -32.93 -11.85
N GLY A 268 8.42 -34.16 -12.02
CA GLY A 268 9.08 -34.92 -10.96
C GLY A 268 10.40 -34.32 -10.50
N ALA A 269 11.11 -33.56 -11.35
CA ALA A 269 12.35 -32.89 -10.98
C ALA A 269 12.08 -31.71 -10.04
N VAL A 270 11.04 -30.90 -10.34
CA VAL A 270 10.57 -29.82 -9.45
C VAL A 270 10.11 -30.39 -8.10
N ARG A 271 9.42 -31.54 -8.10
CA ARG A 271 9.01 -32.22 -6.86
C ARG A 271 10.19 -32.65 -6.00
N ASN A 272 11.24 -33.22 -6.59
CA ASN A 272 12.44 -33.63 -5.87
C ASN A 272 13.21 -32.43 -5.33
N PHE A 273 13.27 -31.33 -6.10
CA PHE A 273 13.85 -30.06 -5.65
C PHE A 273 13.12 -29.50 -4.41
N LEU A 274 11.79 -29.47 -4.43
CA LEU A 274 11.00 -29.02 -3.27
C LEU A 274 11.19 -29.93 -2.06
N ARG A 275 11.33 -31.25 -2.26
CA ARG A 275 11.69 -32.20 -1.18
C ARG A 275 13.06 -31.90 -0.56
N ALA A 276 14.06 -31.63 -1.38
CA ALA A 276 15.38 -31.23 -0.90
C ALA A 276 15.35 -29.89 -0.12
N SER A 277 14.44 -28.99 -0.53
CA SER A 277 14.29 -27.65 0.06
C SER A 277 13.30 -27.57 1.24
N ALA A 278 12.73 -28.70 1.68
CA ALA A 278 11.68 -28.72 2.71
C ALA A 278 12.11 -28.06 4.04
N HIS A 279 13.36 -28.25 4.43
CA HIS A 279 13.93 -27.69 5.65
C HIS A 279 13.95 -26.15 5.64
N VAL A 280 14.19 -25.52 4.48
CA VAL A 280 14.15 -24.07 4.29
C VAL A 280 12.73 -23.56 4.50
N LEU A 281 11.76 -24.20 3.83
CA LEU A 281 10.34 -23.84 3.90
C LEU A 281 9.78 -24.00 5.33
N ASP A 282 10.19 -25.05 6.04
CA ASP A 282 9.84 -25.27 7.45
C ASP A 282 10.39 -24.17 8.37
N GLY A 283 11.67 -23.80 8.18
CA GLY A 283 12.30 -22.72 8.95
C GLY A 283 11.57 -21.39 8.77
N ILE A 284 11.24 -21.03 7.53
CA ILE A 284 10.50 -19.81 7.20
C ILE A 284 9.10 -19.85 7.79
N SER A 285 8.34 -20.94 7.57
CA SER A 285 6.97 -21.08 8.11
C SER A 285 6.93 -20.95 9.64
N ALA A 286 7.90 -21.56 10.33
CA ALA A 286 8.01 -21.46 11.79
C ALA A 286 8.32 -20.02 12.26
N ALA A 287 9.21 -19.30 11.56
CA ALA A 287 9.52 -17.90 11.88
C ALA A 287 8.34 -16.96 11.62
N LEU A 288 7.63 -17.13 10.50
CA LEU A 288 6.41 -16.37 10.19
C LEU A 288 5.34 -16.55 11.27
N ARG A 289 5.15 -17.79 11.76
CA ARG A 289 4.20 -18.07 12.84
C ARG A 289 4.58 -17.37 14.15
N ARG A 290 5.86 -17.36 14.53
CA ARG A 290 6.31 -16.66 15.75
C ARG A 290 6.16 -15.15 15.62
N LEU A 291 6.51 -14.59 14.46
CA LEU A 291 6.34 -13.16 14.18
C LEU A 291 4.86 -12.74 14.31
N GLN A 292 3.94 -13.56 13.80
CA GLN A 292 2.49 -13.32 13.95
C GLN A 292 2.05 -13.36 15.42
N ILE A 293 2.52 -14.31 16.22
CA ILE A 293 2.19 -14.38 17.65
C ILE A 293 2.71 -13.14 18.40
N TYR A 294 3.97 -12.76 18.21
CA TYR A 294 4.54 -11.59 18.90
C TYR A 294 3.80 -10.30 18.56
N LYS A 295 3.31 -10.19 17.32
CA LYS A 295 2.47 -9.08 16.89
C LYS A 295 1.11 -9.07 17.57
N GLU A 296 0.42 -10.21 17.66
CA GLU A 296 -0.87 -10.31 18.37
C GLU A 296 -0.73 -9.89 19.84
N LEU A 297 0.35 -10.33 20.50
CA LEU A 297 0.67 -9.90 21.87
C LEU A 297 0.93 -8.39 21.95
N HIS A 298 1.62 -7.81 20.97
CA HIS A 298 1.89 -6.38 20.91
C HIS A 298 0.60 -5.56 20.70
N GLU A 299 -0.26 -5.98 19.77
CA GLU A 299 -1.55 -5.35 19.50
C GLU A 299 -2.46 -5.39 20.73
N PHE A 300 -2.47 -6.50 21.47
CA PHE A 300 -3.14 -6.58 22.76
C PHE A 300 -2.63 -5.51 23.74
N LEU A 301 -1.32 -5.41 23.95
CA LEU A 301 -0.74 -4.41 24.86
C LEU A 301 -1.01 -2.97 24.40
N HIS A 302 -0.94 -2.70 23.10
CA HIS A 302 -1.30 -1.41 22.53
C HIS A 302 -2.77 -1.05 22.80
N ASN A 303 -3.70 -2.01 22.68
CA ASN A 303 -5.10 -1.81 23.00
C ASN A 303 -5.33 -1.55 24.50
N VAL A 304 -4.53 -2.17 25.37
CA VAL A 304 -4.53 -1.85 26.80
C VAL A 304 -4.01 -0.43 27.03
N GLN A 305 -2.92 -0.03 26.36
CA GLN A 305 -2.31 1.30 26.49
C GLN A 305 -3.22 2.44 26.02
N THR A 306 -3.84 2.28 24.85
CA THR A 306 -4.62 3.35 24.19
C THR A 306 -6.11 3.29 24.52
N GLY A 307 -6.63 2.12 24.90
CA GLY A 307 -8.04 1.92 25.23
C GLY A 307 -8.30 1.85 26.73
N SER A 308 -7.76 0.84 27.40
CA SER A 308 -8.11 0.51 28.78
C SER A 308 -7.50 1.48 29.81
N LEU A 309 -6.21 1.80 29.67
CA LEU A 309 -5.47 2.60 30.66
C LEU A 309 -6.00 4.04 30.82
N PRO A 310 -6.37 4.80 29.75
CA PRO A 310 -6.91 6.14 29.92
C PRO A 310 -8.20 6.17 30.74
N GLY A 311 -9.10 5.22 30.49
CA GLY A 311 -10.35 5.09 31.25
C GLY A 311 -10.11 4.72 32.72
N LEU A 312 -9.20 3.78 32.97
CA LEU A 312 -8.80 3.39 34.32
C LEU A 312 -8.17 4.56 35.09
N LEU A 313 -7.24 5.30 34.48
CA LEU A 313 -6.59 6.46 35.10
C LEU A 313 -7.59 7.58 35.38
N ALA A 314 -8.54 7.82 34.47
CA ALA A 314 -9.62 8.77 34.71
C ALA A 314 -10.51 8.32 35.88
N ALA A 315 -10.81 7.03 36.00
CA ALA A 315 -11.62 6.47 37.08
C ALA A 315 -10.91 6.49 38.45
N ALA A 316 -9.57 6.59 38.45
CA ALA A 316 -8.75 6.69 39.65
C ALA A 316 -7.90 7.97 39.66
N PRO A 317 -8.51 9.17 39.74
CA PRO A 317 -7.79 10.44 39.61
C PRO A 317 -6.81 10.67 40.77
N LEU A 318 -5.84 11.57 40.56
CA LEU A 318 -4.89 12.00 41.60
C LEU A 318 -5.59 12.67 42.79
N LYS A 319 -6.56 13.54 42.47
CA LYS A 319 -7.39 14.26 43.44
C LYS A 319 -8.86 13.87 43.20
N GLY A 320 -9.58 13.59 44.28
CA GLY A 320 -10.99 13.20 44.24
C GLY A 320 -11.23 11.72 44.55
N SER A 321 -12.48 11.30 44.44
CA SER A 321 -12.92 9.95 44.81
C SER A 321 -12.73 8.95 43.67
N LEU A 322 -12.35 7.72 44.01
CA LEU A 322 -12.27 6.61 43.07
C LEU A 322 -13.67 6.25 42.53
N ARG A 323 -13.80 6.16 41.21
CA ARG A 323 -15.02 5.69 40.54
C ARG A 323 -15.01 4.16 40.48
N ARG A 324 -15.31 3.53 41.62
CA ARG A 324 -15.11 2.09 41.84
C ARG A 324 -15.80 1.20 40.81
N SER A 325 -17.06 1.47 40.48
CA SER A 325 -17.82 0.70 39.49
C SER A 325 -17.13 0.68 38.13
N GLN A 326 -16.62 1.83 37.66
CA GLN A 326 -15.90 1.95 36.40
C GLN A 326 -14.56 1.21 36.42
N ILE A 327 -13.86 1.21 37.55
CA ILE A 327 -12.61 0.45 37.72
C ILE A 327 -12.89 -1.05 37.64
N THR A 328 -13.90 -1.55 38.36
CA THR A 328 -14.28 -2.96 38.35
C THR A 328 -14.70 -3.42 36.95
N GLU A 329 -15.57 -2.66 36.28
CA GLU A 329 -16.02 -2.97 34.91
C GLU A 329 -14.85 -3.04 33.92
N ALA A 330 -13.93 -2.07 33.98
CA ALA A 330 -12.75 -2.05 33.13
C ALA A 330 -11.77 -3.19 33.44
N ALA A 331 -11.60 -3.55 34.72
CA ALA A 331 -10.74 -4.64 35.15
C ALA A 331 -11.29 -6.01 34.73
N ASP A 332 -12.60 -6.24 34.88
CA ASP A 332 -13.26 -7.46 34.43
C ASP A 332 -13.19 -7.59 32.90
N THR A 333 -13.37 -6.48 32.18
CA THR A 333 -13.19 -6.44 30.72
C THR A 333 -11.76 -6.78 30.31
N LEU A 334 -10.76 -6.25 31.02
CA LEU A 334 -9.35 -6.57 30.77
C LEU A 334 -9.07 -8.06 31.03
N ALA A 335 -9.61 -8.63 32.11
CA ALA A 335 -9.43 -10.03 32.46
C ALA A 335 -9.97 -10.98 31.37
N LEU A 336 -11.13 -10.67 30.78
CA LEU A 336 -11.70 -11.44 29.67
C LEU A 336 -10.84 -11.35 28.40
N LYS A 337 -10.29 -10.17 28.10
CA LYS A 337 -9.44 -9.95 26.91
C LYS A 337 -8.09 -10.66 26.97
N LEU A 338 -7.69 -11.21 28.12
CA LEU A 338 -6.41 -11.92 28.28
C LEU A 338 -6.43 -13.36 27.74
N ASP A 339 -7.59 -13.94 27.46
CA ASP A 339 -7.68 -15.35 27.07
C ASP A 339 -7.07 -15.62 25.69
N GLU A 340 -7.39 -14.78 24.70
CA GLU A 340 -6.84 -14.86 23.35
C GLU A 340 -5.30 -14.72 23.29
N PRO A 341 -4.67 -13.68 23.86
CA PRO A 341 -3.20 -13.58 23.88
C PRO A 341 -2.54 -14.71 24.68
N THR A 342 -3.20 -15.28 25.70
CA THR A 342 -2.70 -16.45 26.43
C THR A 342 -2.64 -17.69 25.53
N ALA A 343 -3.68 -17.91 24.72
CA ALA A 343 -3.70 -19.00 23.75
C ALA A 343 -2.61 -18.83 22.69
N SER A 344 -2.46 -17.63 22.12
CA SER A 344 -1.39 -17.35 21.14
C SER A 344 0.01 -17.54 21.74
N ALA A 345 0.26 -17.01 22.95
CA ALA A 345 1.54 -17.18 23.65
C ALA A 345 1.90 -18.65 23.90
N SER A 346 0.91 -19.50 24.19
CA SER A 346 1.11 -20.93 24.44
C SER A 346 1.60 -21.71 23.20
N ALA A 347 1.43 -21.15 22.00
CA ALA A 347 1.89 -21.77 20.76
C ALA A 347 3.37 -21.50 20.44
N LEU A 348 4.05 -20.66 21.24
CA LEU A 348 5.49 -20.41 21.11
C LEU A 348 6.33 -21.59 21.65
N PRO A 349 7.60 -21.73 21.22
CA PRO A 349 8.55 -22.61 21.90
C PRO A 349 8.68 -22.24 23.38
N PRO A 350 8.81 -23.22 24.30
CA PRO A 350 8.84 -22.97 25.74
C PRO A 350 10.07 -22.19 26.20
N ASP A 351 11.22 -22.42 25.56
CA ASP A 351 12.53 -21.89 25.96
C ASP A 351 12.87 -20.55 25.30
N GLY A 352 13.77 -19.80 25.95
CA GLY A 352 14.33 -18.55 25.44
C GLY A 352 13.73 -17.28 26.04
N LEU A 353 14.43 -16.15 25.87
CA LEU A 353 14.07 -14.85 26.46
C LEU A 353 12.65 -14.39 26.10
N HIS A 354 12.16 -14.80 24.92
CA HIS A 354 10.85 -14.45 24.41
C HIS A 354 9.93 -15.67 24.20
N GLY A 355 10.26 -16.84 24.76
CA GLY A 355 9.48 -18.07 24.62
C GLY A 355 8.13 -18.04 25.36
N ALA A 356 7.32 -19.09 25.20
CA ALA A 356 5.98 -19.20 25.80
C ALA A 356 6.01 -18.98 27.32
N THR A 357 6.99 -19.53 28.02
CA THR A 357 7.15 -19.39 29.48
C THR A 357 7.23 -17.92 29.88
N ALA A 358 8.03 -17.12 29.17
CA ALA A 358 8.20 -15.70 29.45
C ALA A 358 6.92 -14.90 29.15
N GLN A 359 6.22 -15.23 28.04
CA GLN A 359 5.00 -14.53 27.66
C GLN A 359 3.83 -14.83 28.59
N LEU A 360 3.65 -16.10 28.95
CA LEU A 360 2.60 -16.53 29.87
C LEU A 360 2.79 -15.97 31.28
N ALA A 361 4.03 -15.80 31.74
CA ALA A 361 4.31 -15.24 33.06
C ALA A 361 3.74 -13.83 33.23
N TRP A 362 3.97 -12.92 32.28
CA TRP A 362 3.47 -11.55 32.39
C TRP A 362 1.96 -11.44 32.11
N LEU A 363 1.41 -12.31 31.25
CA LEU A 363 -0.03 -12.38 31.03
C LEU A 363 -0.77 -12.80 32.31
N ASN A 364 -0.21 -13.76 33.05
CA ASN A 364 -0.71 -14.15 34.36
C ASN A 364 -0.57 -13.02 35.38
N GLU A 365 0.56 -12.31 35.40
CA GLU A 365 0.74 -11.11 36.25
C GLU A 365 -0.33 -10.05 35.96
N MET A 366 -0.64 -9.81 34.67
CA MET A 366 -1.70 -8.88 34.27
C MET A 366 -3.09 -9.35 34.73
N ARG A 367 -3.36 -10.66 34.65
CA ARG A 367 -4.61 -11.27 35.12
C ARG A 367 -4.79 -11.10 36.62
N GLU A 368 -3.73 -11.30 37.40
CA GLU A 368 -3.74 -11.07 38.85
C GLU A 368 -3.96 -9.59 39.19
N LEU A 369 -3.33 -8.68 38.45
CA LEU A 369 -3.53 -7.23 38.62
C LEU A 369 -4.99 -6.83 38.34
N ALA A 370 -5.59 -7.36 37.27
CA ALA A 370 -7.00 -7.14 36.96
C ALA A 370 -7.92 -7.70 38.07
N ALA A 371 -7.68 -8.93 38.54
CA ALA A 371 -8.46 -9.52 39.63
C ALA A 371 -8.36 -8.71 40.93
N ARG A 372 -7.17 -8.20 41.26
CA ARG A 372 -6.98 -7.28 42.40
C ARG A 372 -7.78 -6.00 42.18
N LEU A 373 -7.77 -5.41 40.98
CA LEU A 373 -8.54 -4.20 40.69
C LEU A 373 -10.05 -4.38 40.83
N SER A 374 -10.59 -5.57 40.59
CA SER A 374 -12.02 -5.86 40.78
C SER A 374 -12.42 -6.02 42.27
N ALA A 375 -11.48 -6.35 43.16
CA ALA A 375 -11.76 -6.66 44.57
C ALA A 375 -12.14 -5.42 45.42
N PRO A 376 -13.18 -5.43 46.27
CA PRO A 376 -13.73 -4.21 46.91
C PRO A 376 -12.74 -3.31 47.65
N GLN A 377 -11.68 -3.86 48.25
CA GLN A 377 -10.69 -3.14 49.06
C GLN A 377 -9.39 -2.76 48.32
N ALA A 378 -9.37 -2.86 46.99
CA ALA A 378 -8.15 -2.61 46.23
C ALA A 378 -7.70 -1.16 46.28
N ASP A 379 -6.39 -0.97 46.40
CA ASP A 379 -5.72 0.30 46.11
C ASP A 379 -5.73 0.52 44.58
N GLY A 380 -6.87 1.03 44.08
CA GLY A 380 -7.17 1.10 42.66
C GLY A 380 -6.10 1.83 41.84
N ARG A 381 -5.62 2.98 42.33
CA ARG A 381 -4.63 3.78 41.60
C ARG A 381 -3.27 3.07 41.54
N ARG A 382 -2.82 2.46 42.64
CA ARG A 382 -1.54 1.74 42.68
C ARG A 382 -1.52 0.54 41.74
N GLU A 383 -2.59 -0.25 41.70
CA GLU A 383 -2.65 -1.41 40.81
C GLU A 383 -2.75 -0.98 39.33
N ILE A 384 -3.47 0.10 39.00
CA ILE A 384 -3.48 0.68 37.65
C ILE A 384 -2.07 1.09 37.21
N LEU A 385 -1.29 1.71 38.10
CA LEU A 385 0.09 2.09 37.79
C LEU A 385 1.01 0.87 37.58
N LYS A 386 0.76 -0.26 38.26
CA LYS A 386 1.47 -1.51 37.98
C LYS A 386 1.13 -2.07 36.60
N ILE A 387 -0.15 -2.05 36.20
CA ILE A 387 -0.56 -2.44 34.84
C ILE A 387 0.12 -1.54 33.80
N ARG A 388 0.10 -0.22 33.99
CA ARG A 388 0.79 0.73 33.11
C ARG A 388 2.28 0.39 32.97
N ARG A 389 2.96 0.05 34.07
CA ARG A 389 4.38 -0.32 34.07
C ARG A 389 4.65 -1.65 33.36
N LEU A 390 3.79 -2.65 33.59
CA LEU A 390 3.87 -3.97 32.96
C LEU A 390 3.69 -3.87 31.44
N VAL A 391 2.66 -3.15 30.97
CA VAL A 391 2.40 -2.91 29.54
C VAL A 391 3.63 -2.30 28.87
N ARG A 392 4.21 -1.24 29.46
CA ARG A 392 5.42 -0.58 28.96
C ARG A 392 6.59 -1.55 28.78
N GLN A 393 6.94 -2.29 29.84
CA GLN A 393 8.08 -3.22 29.82
C GLN A 393 7.90 -4.33 28.79
N ARG A 394 6.67 -4.84 28.64
CA ARG A 394 6.39 -5.97 27.74
C ARG A 394 6.28 -5.54 26.28
N MET A 395 5.79 -4.33 25.98
CA MET A 395 5.84 -3.80 24.61
C MET A 395 7.27 -3.69 24.09
N GLN A 396 8.22 -3.20 24.91
CA GLN A 396 9.63 -3.16 24.53
C GLN A 396 10.19 -4.57 24.26
N SER A 397 9.94 -5.52 25.17
CA SER A 397 10.41 -6.90 25.02
C SER A 397 9.82 -7.59 23.77
N LEU A 398 8.57 -7.30 23.41
CA LEU A 398 7.94 -7.82 22.20
C LEU A 398 8.52 -7.20 20.92
N ASN A 399 8.91 -5.93 20.94
CA ASN A 399 9.59 -5.29 19.81
C ASN A 399 10.98 -5.92 19.55
N GLU A 400 11.70 -6.23 20.62
CA GLU A 400 12.96 -6.98 20.52
C GLU A 400 12.73 -8.38 19.94
N ALA A 401 11.66 -9.07 20.37
CA ALA A 401 11.27 -10.37 19.82
C ALA A 401 10.89 -10.29 18.34
N LEU A 402 10.10 -9.29 17.93
CA LEU A 402 9.70 -9.06 16.54
C LEU A 402 10.91 -8.82 15.63
N ARG A 403 11.87 -8.00 16.09
CA ARG A 403 13.12 -7.75 15.37
C ARG A 403 13.95 -9.02 15.25
N ALA A 404 14.12 -9.75 16.36
CA ALA A 404 14.87 -11.00 16.37
C ALA A 404 14.26 -12.05 15.45
N GLU A 405 12.93 -12.15 15.38
CA GLU A 405 12.26 -13.04 14.42
C GLU A 405 12.39 -12.56 12.98
N ALA A 406 12.27 -11.25 12.71
CA ALA A 406 12.49 -10.71 11.37
C ALA A 406 13.89 -11.03 10.84
N ASP A 407 14.92 -10.97 11.70
CA ASP A 407 16.30 -11.34 11.35
C ASP A 407 16.50 -12.87 11.23
N ARG A 408 15.63 -13.68 11.83
CA ARG A 408 15.65 -15.15 11.72
C ARG A 408 14.97 -15.67 10.46
N ILE A 409 14.09 -14.90 9.82
CA ILE A 409 13.48 -15.32 8.55
C ILE A 409 14.59 -15.34 7.50
N ASP A 410 14.94 -16.53 7.03
CA ASP A 410 15.99 -16.74 6.05
C ASP A 410 15.50 -16.41 4.62
N PHE A 411 15.28 -15.11 4.38
CA PHE A 411 14.92 -14.58 3.06
C PHE A 411 16.03 -14.80 2.02
N ASP A 412 17.27 -15.00 2.46
CA ASP A 412 18.41 -15.27 1.58
C ASP A 412 18.34 -16.71 1.01
N GLN A 413 18.00 -17.69 1.85
CA GLN A 413 17.68 -19.04 1.38
C GLN A 413 16.39 -19.08 0.57
N LEU A 414 15.37 -18.27 0.91
CA LEU A 414 14.17 -18.17 0.09
C LEU A 414 14.49 -17.61 -1.31
N ARG A 415 15.30 -16.55 -1.38
CA ARG A 415 15.81 -15.98 -2.63
C ARG A 415 16.56 -17.04 -3.43
N GLN A 416 17.45 -17.80 -2.79
CA GLN A 416 18.22 -18.85 -3.45
C GLN A 416 17.32 -19.98 -3.97
N LEU A 417 16.36 -20.45 -3.17
CA LEU A 417 15.37 -21.45 -3.58
C LEU A 417 14.60 -20.98 -4.82
N LEU A 418 14.14 -19.73 -4.83
CA LEU A 418 13.44 -19.16 -5.99
C LEU A 418 14.37 -19.06 -7.21
N ALA A 419 15.62 -18.65 -7.02
CA ALA A 419 16.62 -18.58 -8.10
C ALA A 419 16.89 -19.98 -8.70
N ASP A 420 17.16 -20.98 -7.87
CA ASP A 420 17.42 -22.36 -8.28
C ASP A 420 16.20 -22.98 -8.98
N SER A 421 14.99 -22.60 -8.57
CA SER A 421 13.76 -23.07 -9.22
C SER A 421 13.62 -22.61 -10.67
N MET A 422 14.31 -21.53 -11.06
CA MET A 422 14.29 -21.00 -12.43
C MET A 422 15.06 -21.86 -13.42
N ASP A 423 15.81 -22.88 -12.97
CA ASP A 423 16.45 -23.84 -13.87
C ASP A 423 15.47 -24.90 -14.41
N PHE A 424 14.27 -25.01 -13.81
CA PHE A 424 13.22 -25.87 -14.33
C PHE A 424 12.42 -25.15 -15.42
N ALA A 425 12.39 -25.71 -16.63
CA ALA A 425 11.66 -25.14 -17.77
C ALA A 425 10.15 -24.94 -17.49
N ALA A 426 9.56 -25.77 -16.62
CA ALA A 426 8.16 -25.64 -16.19
C ALA A 426 7.90 -24.40 -15.31
N VAL A 427 8.94 -23.83 -14.71
CA VAL A 427 8.90 -22.64 -13.84
C VAL A 427 9.49 -21.43 -14.56
N ALA A 428 10.47 -21.65 -15.45
CA ALA A 428 11.09 -20.64 -16.28
C ALA A 428 10.12 -20.14 -17.37
N GLY A 429 9.42 -19.04 -17.11
CA GLY A 429 8.79 -18.24 -18.18
C GLY A 429 9.83 -17.70 -19.18
N PRO A 430 9.40 -17.01 -20.27
CA PRO A 430 10.31 -16.47 -21.29
C PRO A 430 11.45 -15.67 -20.65
N ILE A 431 12.64 -15.83 -21.22
CA ILE A 431 13.98 -15.42 -20.77
C ILE A 431 14.00 -13.96 -20.28
N GLY A 432 13.54 -13.73 -19.06
CA GLY A 432 13.48 -12.43 -18.39
C GLY A 432 14.22 -12.52 -17.06
N ASN A 433 15.11 -11.54 -16.85
CA ASN A 433 16.13 -11.42 -15.81
C ASN A 433 15.90 -12.30 -14.54
N ARG A 434 16.61 -13.44 -14.48
CA ARG A 434 16.53 -14.44 -13.41
C ARG A 434 16.80 -13.84 -12.02
N ASP A 435 17.70 -12.86 -11.93
CA ASP A 435 18.12 -12.25 -10.66
C ASP A 435 17.07 -11.27 -10.13
N ALA A 436 16.56 -10.37 -10.98
CA ALA A 436 15.51 -9.41 -10.58
C ALA A 436 14.23 -10.10 -10.05
N ARG A 437 14.05 -11.35 -10.47
CA ARG A 437 12.97 -12.26 -10.12
C ARG A 437 13.18 -13.03 -8.80
N ALA A 438 14.37 -13.06 -8.22
CA ALA A 438 14.58 -13.65 -6.90
C ALA A 438 14.58 -12.59 -5.79
N GLU A 439 14.90 -11.34 -6.15
CA GLU A 439 15.06 -10.21 -5.24
C GLU A 439 13.77 -9.77 -4.52
N GLU A 440 12.58 -10.24 -4.89
CA GLU A 440 11.35 -9.91 -4.15
C GLU A 440 11.41 -10.32 -2.68
N ALA A 441 12.03 -11.47 -2.38
CA ALA A 441 12.25 -11.91 -0.99
C ALA A 441 13.09 -10.92 -0.20
N ILE A 442 14.14 -10.35 -0.82
CA ILE A 442 15.01 -9.35 -0.20
C ILE A 442 14.29 -8.01 -0.06
N ARG A 443 13.52 -7.59 -1.08
CA ARG A 443 12.68 -6.38 -0.99
C ARG A 443 11.72 -6.45 0.21
N ILE A 444 11.06 -7.59 0.42
CA ILE A 444 10.16 -7.82 1.57
C ILE A 444 10.93 -7.76 2.89
N LYS A 445 12.13 -8.38 2.96
CA LYS A 445 13.02 -8.33 4.13
C LYS A 445 13.38 -6.89 4.48
N GLU A 446 13.87 -6.12 3.51
CA GLU A 446 14.31 -4.74 3.70
C GLU A 446 13.16 -3.84 4.13
N GLU A 447 11.98 -4.00 3.52
CA GLU A 447 10.77 -3.25 3.88
C GLU A 447 10.31 -3.58 5.31
N LEU A 448 10.22 -4.86 5.68
CA LEU A 448 9.89 -5.26 7.05
C LEU A 448 10.89 -4.68 8.06
N GLN A 449 12.19 -4.81 7.79
CA GLN A 449 13.22 -4.27 8.68
C GLN A 449 13.15 -2.74 8.77
N ARG A 450 12.80 -2.05 7.69
CA ARG A 450 12.57 -0.59 7.69
C ARG A 450 11.40 -0.22 8.60
N HIS A 451 10.27 -0.91 8.50
CA HIS A 451 9.11 -0.67 9.35
C HIS A 451 9.40 -0.99 10.82
N VAL A 452 10.08 -2.10 11.11
CA VAL A 452 10.50 -2.47 12.48
C VAL A 452 11.40 -1.39 13.08
N ARG A 453 12.38 -0.88 12.32
CA ARG A 453 13.26 0.22 12.78
C ARG A 453 12.49 1.52 13.02
N ARG A 454 11.62 1.92 12.08
CA ARG A 454 10.79 3.14 12.20
C ARG A 454 9.90 3.07 13.42
N HIS A 455 9.19 1.96 13.60
CA HIS A 455 8.36 1.71 14.78
C HIS A 455 9.19 1.76 16.07
N GLY A 456 10.35 1.10 16.10
CA GLY A 456 11.24 1.10 17.27
C GLY A 456 11.74 2.49 17.68
N ARG A 457 12.06 3.36 16.72
CA ARG A 457 12.45 4.75 17.00
C ARG A 457 11.28 5.58 17.55
N TRP A 458 10.07 5.42 17.00
CA TRP A 458 8.88 6.07 17.55
C TRP A 458 8.53 5.56 18.95
N GLN A 459 8.69 4.26 19.22
CA GLN A 459 8.50 3.68 20.56
C GLN A 459 9.53 4.22 21.57
N ALA A 460 10.78 4.44 21.16
CA ALA A 460 11.78 5.05 22.02
C ALA A 460 11.38 6.49 22.39
N SER A 461 10.93 7.28 21.40
CA SER A 461 10.45 8.64 21.65
C SER A 461 9.18 8.69 22.49
N GLU A 462 8.27 7.76 22.27
CA GLU A 462 7.09 7.56 23.12
C GLU A 462 7.49 7.37 24.59
N ASN A 463 8.53 6.59 24.87
CA ASN A 463 9.00 6.35 26.24
C ASN A 463 9.50 7.64 26.91
N ASP A 464 10.31 8.43 26.20
CA ASP A 464 10.86 9.68 26.71
C ASP A 464 9.74 10.72 26.94
N GLN A 465 8.79 10.79 26.01
CA GLN A 465 7.58 11.61 26.18
C GLN A 465 6.70 11.14 27.34
N MET A 466 6.63 9.84 27.61
CA MET A 466 5.88 9.34 28.78
C MET A 466 6.56 9.71 30.11
N LEU A 467 7.90 9.79 30.17
CA LEU A 467 8.62 10.30 31.35
C LEU A 467 8.30 11.78 31.55
N LEU A 468 8.34 12.56 30.49
CA LEU A 468 7.95 13.97 30.48
C LEU A 468 6.49 14.16 30.91
N GLU A 469 5.58 13.30 30.47
CA GLU A 469 4.18 13.29 30.88
C GLU A 469 4.03 13.10 32.40
N ASP A 470 4.77 12.16 32.97
CA ASP A 470 4.78 11.89 34.42
C ASP A 470 5.36 13.11 35.20
N LEU A 471 6.27 13.90 34.62
CA LEU A 471 6.86 15.10 35.23
C LEU A 471 5.97 16.36 35.13
N VAL A 472 5.04 16.43 34.17
CA VAL A 472 4.17 17.60 33.92
C VAL A 472 2.78 17.42 34.51
N ILE A 473 2.23 16.21 34.44
CA ILE A 473 0.84 15.93 34.81
C ILE A 473 0.70 15.52 36.29
N ASP A 474 1.76 14.99 36.92
CA ASP A 474 1.74 14.66 38.35
C ASP A 474 2.06 15.89 39.22
N GLU A 475 1.01 16.51 39.80
CA GLU A 475 1.12 17.69 40.67
C GLU A 475 1.99 17.47 41.92
N VAL A 476 2.28 16.22 42.32
CA VAL A 476 3.19 15.93 43.45
C VAL A 476 4.65 16.02 43.03
N VAL A 477 4.93 15.84 41.74
CA VAL A 477 6.29 15.67 41.20
C VAL A 477 6.79 16.88 40.45
N GLN A 478 5.91 17.75 39.90
CA GLN A 478 6.26 18.92 39.07
C GLN A 478 7.70 19.38 39.27
N ALA A 479 8.58 18.91 38.39
CA ALA A 479 10.02 19.05 38.51
C ALA A 479 10.53 19.81 37.28
N PRO A 480 10.40 21.16 37.27
CA PRO A 480 10.80 22.00 36.16
C PRO A 480 12.19 21.70 35.63
N VAL A 481 13.12 21.45 36.54
CA VAL A 481 14.52 21.13 36.24
C VAL A 481 14.62 19.78 35.52
N ALA A 482 14.04 18.71 36.09
CA ALA A 482 14.11 17.37 35.51
C ALA A 482 13.39 17.27 34.15
N PHE A 483 12.28 18.00 33.99
CA PHE A 483 11.61 18.09 32.69
C PHE A 483 12.46 18.82 31.67
N THR A 484 13.03 19.98 32.03
CA THR A 484 13.88 20.76 31.12
C THR A 484 15.10 19.95 30.66
N GLU A 485 15.74 19.22 31.58
CA GLU A 485 16.87 18.32 31.27
C GLU A 485 16.49 17.18 30.30
N SER A 486 15.25 16.68 30.38
CA SER A 486 14.77 15.58 29.54
C SER A 486 14.09 16.05 28.24
N TRP A 487 13.68 17.32 28.17
CA TRP A 487 12.90 17.87 27.07
C TRP A 487 13.73 18.03 25.79
N GLU A 488 14.91 18.65 25.87
CA GLU A 488 15.75 18.92 24.70
C GLU A 488 16.16 17.63 23.94
N PRO A 489 16.62 16.55 24.61
CA PRO A 489 16.88 15.28 23.93
C PRO A 489 15.64 14.65 23.30
N THR A 490 14.49 14.75 23.96
CA THR A 490 13.22 14.19 23.44
C THR A 490 12.75 14.94 22.20
N LEU A 491 12.87 16.27 22.21
CA LEU A 491 12.49 17.12 21.08
C LEU A 491 13.39 16.85 19.87
N ASP A 492 14.71 16.77 20.06
CA ASP A 492 15.66 16.42 18.99
C ASP A 492 15.34 15.05 18.36
N GLN A 493 15.04 14.05 19.20
CA GLN A 493 14.65 12.72 18.72
C GLN A 493 13.35 12.74 17.88
N VAL A 494 12.34 13.51 18.31
CA VAL A 494 11.10 13.70 17.55
C VAL A 494 11.38 14.44 16.23
N GLN A 495 12.23 15.47 16.24
CA GLN A 495 12.61 16.20 15.02
C GLN A 495 13.36 15.32 14.03
N GLN A 496 14.27 14.46 14.48
CA GLN A 496 14.95 13.48 13.64
C GLN A 496 13.98 12.45 13.05
N LEU A 497 13.00 12.00 13.83
CA LEU A 497 11.90 11.14 13.33
C LEU A 497 11.05 11.84 12.26
N CYS A 498 10.93 13.17 12.33
CA CYS A 498 10.25 13.98 11.33
C CYS A 498 11.08 14.21 10.05
N GLY A 499 12.40 14.35 10.18
CA GLY A 499 13.30 14.59 9.04
C GLY A 499 13.34 13.46 8.00
N ASP A 500 13.02 12.24 8.40
CA ASP A 500 13.06 11.04 7.54
C ASP A 500 11.83 10.90 6.60
N ASP A 501 10.79 11.74 6.73
CA ASP A 501 9.53 11.65 5.96
C ASP A 501 8.96 13.03 5.61
N LEU A 502 9.65 13.76 4.72
CA LEU A 502 9.39 15.16 4.35
C LEU A 502 8.00 15.46 3.75
N ASN A 503 7.17 14.44 3.49
CA ASN A 503 5.85 14.59 2.86
C ASN A 503 4.68 14.53 3.84
N SER A 504 4.90 14.29 5.14
CA SER A 504 3.81 14.11 6.10
C SER A 504 3.33 15.46 6.70
N PRO A 505 2.07 15.87 6.47
CA PRO A 505 1.51 17.12 7.03
C PRO A 505 1.49 17.13 8.57
N ILE A 506 1.50 15.94 9.18
CA ILE A 506 1.53 15.75 10.64
C ILE A 506 2.82 16.35 11.23
N LEU A 507 3.92 16.36 10.47
CA LEU A 507 5.25 16.76 10.95
C LEU A 507 5.45 18.28 10.97
N ASN A 508 4.85 19.01 10.04
CA ASN A 508 4.86 20.49 10.07
C ASN A 508 4.11 21.03 11.30
N ASP A 509 2.95 20.47 11.60
CA ASP A 509 2.16 20.82 12.81
C ASP A 509 2.86 20.42 14.13
N LEU A 510 3.78 19.46 14.08
CA LEU A 510 4.50 18.91 15.23
C LEU A 510 5.69 19.79 15.64
N ALA A 511 6.39 20.36 14.65
CA ALA A 511 7.47 21.33 14.88
C ALA A 511 6.95 22.57 15.61
N ASP A 512 5.82 23.13 15.14
CA ASP A 512 5.19 24.32 15.75
C ASP A 512 4.78 24.09 17.22
N CYS A 513 4.22 22.90 17.53
CA CYS A 513 3.86 22.56 18.91
C CYS A 513 5.08 22.33 19.82
N GLY A 514 6.15 21.77 19.27
CA GLY A 514 7.42 21.58 19.98
C GLY A 514 8.08 22.92 20.31
N GLU A 515 8.12 23.85 19.35
CA GLU A 515 8.64 25.20 19.54
C GLU A 515 7.80 26.01 20.55
N GLU A 516 6.48 25.88 20.52
CA GLU A 516 5.59 26.52 21.50
C GLU A 516 5.89 26.05 22.93
N LEU A 517 6.07 24.74 23.11
CA LEU A 517 6.40 24.17 24.42
C LEU A 517 7.81 24.57 24.87
N ASP A 518 8.79 24.50 23.97
CA ASP A 518 10.17 24.92 24.24
C ASP A 518 10.24 26.39 24.69
N ALA A 519 9.49 27.28 24.02
CA ALA A 519 9.37 28.68 24.39
C ALA A 519 8.68 28.86 25.76
N ALA A 520 7.65 28.08 26.07
CA ALA A 520 6.97 28.13 27.37
C ALA A 520 7.90 27.68 28.51
N VAL A 521 8.64 26.58 28.33
CA VAL A 521 9.61 26.05 29.30
C VAL A 521 10.75 27.04 29.54
N LYS A 522 11.35 27.59 28.48
CA LYS A 522 12.42 28.60 28.57
C LYS A 522 11.97 29.90 29.24
N ALA A 523 10.70 30.28 29.07
CA ALA A 523 10.11 31.46 29.70
C ALA A 523 9.61 31.21 31.15
N GLY A 524 9.74 29.98 31.68
CA GLY A 524 9.26 29.63 33.01
C GLY A 524 7.73 29.57 33.14
N ARG A 525 6.98 29.49 32.04
CA ARG A 525 5.51 29.45 32.01
C ARG A 525 4.98 28.04 32.26
N TRP A 526 5.17 27.57 33.49
CA TRP A 526 4.83 26.20 33.89
C TRP A 526 3.33 25.92 34.00
N ASP A 527 2.52 26.95 34.24
CA ASP A 527 1.06 26.81 34.31
C ASP A 527 0.43 26.38 32.95
N ASP A 528 1.07 26.76 31.84
CA ASP A 528 0.63 26.43 30.47
C ASP A 528 1.14 25.04 30.01
N ALA A 529 2.21 24.53 30.65
CA ALA A 529 2.95 23.36 30.19
C ALA A 529 2.11 22.08 30.04
N PRO A 530 1.18 21.74 30.97
CA PRO A 530 0.32 20.55 30.82
C PRO A 530 -0.56 20.58 29.57
N GLU A 531 -1.10 21.74 29.22
CA GLU A 531 -1.98 21.87 28.06
C GLU A 531 -1.19 21.80 26.75
N VAL A 532 -0.10 22.56 26.66
CA VAL A 532 0.76 22.62 25.48
C VAL A 532 1.43 21.26 25.24
N PHE A 533 1.99 20.63 26.29
CA PHE A 533 2.53 19.28 26.21
C PHE A 533 1.46 18.25 25.83
N GLY A 534 0.24 18.37 26.35
CA GLY A 534 -0.88 17.53 25.94
C GLY A 534 -1.22 17.64 24.45
N ARG A 535 -1.10 18.84 23.84
CA ARG A 535 -1.27 19.03 22.38
C ARG A 535 -0.14 18.39 21.58
N PHE A 536 1.11 18.55 22.03
CA PHE A 536 2.29 17.90 21.44
C PHE A 536 2.12 16.37 21.48
N ARG A 537 1.77 15.83 22.65
CA ARG A 537 1.56 14.41 22.91
C ARG A 537 0.52 13.77 21.99
N ARG A 538 -0.62 14.44 21.77
CA ARG A 538 -1.66 13.91 20.87
C ARG A 538 -1.19 13.78 19.43
N ARG A 539 -0.28 14.66 18.98
CA ARG A 539 0.25 14.64 17.60
C ARG A 539 1.33 13.57 17.43
N THR A 540 2.27 13.48 18.37
CA THR A 540 3.27 12.41 18.40
C THR A 540 2.62 11.02 18.48
N MET A 541 1.56 10.85 19.29
CA MET A 541 0.80 9.60 19.35
C MET A 541 0.13 9.23 18.02
N ARG A 542 -0.37 10.20 17.24
CA ARG A 542 -0.92 9.93 15.90
C ARG A 542 0.18 9.46 14.95
N ALA A 543 1.31 10.15 14.93
CA ALA A 543 2.45 9.77 14.10
C ALA A 543 2.99 8.37 14.46
N PHE A 544 3.05 8.05 15.75
CA PHE A 544 3.40 6.71 16.21
C PHE A 544 2.37 5.65 15.78
N SER A 545 1.08 5.95 15.93
CA SER A 545 -0.01 5.06 15.47
C SER A 545 0.06 4.77 13.97
N ASP A 546 0.49 5.74 13.16
CA ASP A 546 0.71 5.54 11.73
C ASP A 546 1.88 4.57 11.47
N ALA A 547 3.00 4.72 12.19
CA ALA A 547 4.15 3.81 12.09
C ALA A 547 3.80 2.38 12.53
N ASP A 548 3.00 2.23 13.59
CA ASP A 548 2.48 0.93 14.05
C ASP A 548 1.54 0.30 13.02
N ARG A 549 0.62 1.08 12.45
CA ARG A 549 -0.30 0.61 11.39
C ARG A 549 0.46 0.12 10.15
N ASP A 550 1.51 0.80 9.74
CA ASP A 550 2.33 0.39 8.59
C ASP A 550 3.06 -0.94 8.85
N LEU A 551 3.68 -1.09 10.03
CA LEU A 551 4.32 -2.35 10.44
C LEU A 551 3.29 -3.49 10.52
N LEU A 552 2.10 -3.21 11.05
CA LEU A 552 1.02 -4.17 11.18
C LEU A 552 0.45 -4.58 9.81
N LYS A 553 0.36 -3.67 8.86
CA LYS A 553 -0.01 -3.99 7.47
C LYS A 553 1.03 -4.93 6.85
N GLN A 554 2.33 -4.59 6.96
CA GLN A 554 3.40 -5.39 6.39
C GLN A 554 3.49 -6.78 7.00
N ALA A 555 3.38 -6.91 8.32
CA ALA A 555 3.42 -8.21 8.99
C ALA A 555 2.20 -9.08 8.64
N ARG A 556 1.02 -8.48 8.41
CA ARG A 556 -0.17 -9.21 7.92
C ARG A 556 0.06 -9.78 6.54
N GLN A 557 0.59 -8.95 5.63
CA GLN A 557 0.98 -9.39 4.30
C GLN A 557 1.97 -10.54 4.44
N ILE A 558 3.09 -10.36 5.13
CA ILE A 558 4.12 -11.40 5.33
C ILE A 558 3.55 -12.73 5.88
N ALA A 559 2.59 -12.70 6.81
CA ALA A 559 1.92 -13.90 7.31
C ALA A 559 1.12 -14.66 6.24
N GLU A 560 0.59 -13.98 5.21
CA GLU A 560 -0.11 -14.62 4.09
C GLU A 560 0.82 -15.55 3.27
N LEU A 561 2.16 -15.41 3.34
CA LEU A 561 3.10 -16.38 2.74
C LEU A 561 3.05 -17.74 3.42
N GLY A 562 2.56 -17.80 4.65
CA GLY A 562 2.40 -19.06 5.36
C GLY A 562 1.53 -20.04 4.60
N GLN A 563 0.45 -19.58 3.94
CA GLN A 563 -0.44 -20.45 3.19
C GLN A 563 0.24 -21.15 1.99
N PRO A 564 0.85 -20.44 1.01
CA PRO A 564 1.52 -21.09 -0.11
C PRO A 564 2.73 -21.93 0.35
N ILE A 565 3.48 -21.51 1.37
CA ILE A 565 4.60 -22.29 1.93
C ILE A 565 4.08 -23.59 2.56
N ASN A 566 3.01 -23.54 3.34
CA ASN A 566 2.42 -24.73 3.94
C ASN A 566 1.81 -25.67 2.89
N ALA A 567 1.26 -25.13 1.80
CA ALA A 567 0.79 -25.93 0.67
C ALA A 567 1.93 -26.69 -0.04
N LEU A 568 3.09 -26.04 -0.21
CA LEU A 568 4.31 -26.69 -0.71
C LEU A 568 4.77 -27.80 0.24
N LEU A 569 4.84 -27.52 1.55
CA LEU A 569 5.25 -28.49 2.57
C LEU A 569 4.31 -29.70 2.64
N ALA A 570 3.00 -29.48 2.61
CA ALA A 570 2.00 -30.55 2.62
C ALA A 570 2.16 -31.46 1.40
N PHE A 571 2.41 -30.88 0.22
CA PHE A 571 2.65 -31.64 -1.00
C PHE A 571 3.96 -32.42 -0.99
N VAL A 572 5.02 -31.82 -0.46
CA VAL A 572 6.34 -32.47 -0.35
C VAL A 572 6.30 -33.70 0.56
N ARG A 573 5.46 -33.65 1.60
CA ARG A 573 5.29 -34.70 2.63
C ARG A 573 4.24 -35.76 2.28
N GLY A 574 3.32 -35.46 1.37
CA GLY A 574 2.42 -36.44 0.74
C GLY A 574 3.13 -37.25 -0.33
#